data_AF-A0A640W8I0-F1
#
_entry.id   AF-A0A640W8I0-F1
#
_cell.length_a   1.000
_cell.length_b   1.000
_cell.length_c   1.000
_cell.angle_alpha   90.00
_cell.angle_beta   90.00
_cell.angle_gamma   90.00
#
_symmetry.space_group_name_H-M   'P 1'
#
loop_
_entity.id
_entity.type
_entity.pdbx_description
1 polymer ?
#
loop_
_entity_poly.entity_id
_entity_poly.type
_entity_poly.pdbx_seq_one_letter_code
_entity_poly.pdbx_strand_id
1 'polypeptide(L)'
;MILIGLAGSTMARRDNMGLAIATAGLEMAGGPRRLARLAICSPEPGKMRDEIMRAERTRDRIDDMRGSSFSGAVMVHVMCEAEAKVIRARGGEIWHVEGMPSDSVVIHWGDRLVTDTEGGSRHYLDAVEALSEMAMAAKTKREARAS
;
A
#
# COMPACT_ATOMS: atom_id res chain seq x y z
N MET A 1 3.60 -11.56 3.89
CA MET A 1 3.91 -10.62 2.80
C MET A 1 3.48 -9.24 3.27
N ILE A 2 4.26 -8.19 3.00
CA ILE A 2 3.84 -6.79 3.24
C ILE A 2 3.00 -6.35 2.05
N LEU A 3 1.83 -5.76 2.28
CA LEU A 3 0.96 -5.25 1.23
C LEU A 3 0.46 -3.87 1.62
N ILE A 4 0.77 -2.88 0.78
CA ILE A 4 0.42 -1.49 1.00
C ILE A 4 -0.32 -1.00 -0.25
N GLY A 5 -1.50 -0.38 -0.08
CA GLY A 5 -2.22 0.29 -1.14
C GLY A 5 -2.20 1.80 -0.95
N LEU A 6 -1.79 2.57 -1.96
CA LEU A 6 -1.76 4.03 -1.90
C LEU A 6 -3.01 4.62 -2.55
N ALA A 7 -3.73 5.44 -1.79
CA ALA A 7 -4.93 6.15 -2.23
C ALA A 7 -4.81 7.66 -1.98
N GLY A 8 -5.64 8.45 -2.66
CA GLY A 8 -5.65 9.92 -2.57
C GLY A 8 -4.48 10.58 -3.28
N SER A 9 -4.42 11.91 -3.24
CA SER A 9 -3.42 12.75 -3.90
C SER A 9 -3.33 12.56 -5.42
N THR A 10 -2.27 13.09 -6.03
CA THR A 10 -2.00 12.95 -7.47
C THR A 10 -1.31 11.62 -7.78
N MET A 11 -1.40 11.15 -9.03
CA MET A 11 -0.66 9.95 -9.47
C MET A 11 0.84 10.09 -9.23
N ALA A 12 1.42 11.25 -9.57
CA ALA A 12 2.84 11.51 -9.37
C ALA A 12 3.25 11.42 -7.90
N ARG A 13 2.45 11.97 -6.97
CA ARG A 13 2.76 11.91 -5.54
C ARG A 13 2.66 10.48 -5.00
N ARG A 14 1.65 9.71 -5.41
CA ARG A 14 1.58 8.29 -5.06
C ARG A 14 2.73 7.46 -5.63
N ASP A 15 3.21 7.79 -6.83
CA ASP A 15 4.35 7.12 -7.45
C ASP A 15 5.66 7.39 -6.70
N ASN A 16 5.91 8.65 -6.36
CA ASN A 16 7.06 9.05 -5.54
C ASN A 16 7.01 8.39 -4.17
N MET A 17 5.83 8.39 -3.53
CA MET A 17 5.59 7.71 -2.26
C MET A 17 5.89 6.21 -2.35
N GLY A 18 5.38 5.55 -3.40
CA GLY A 18 5.62 4.13 -3.62
C GLY A 18 7.10 3.80 -3.86
N LEU A 19 7.84 4.69 -4.52
CA LEU A 19 9.28 4.56 -4.69
C LEU A 19 10.02 4.68 -3.34
N ALA A 20 9.69 5.70 -2.54
CA ALA A 20 10.29 5.91 -1.22
C ALA A 20 10.08 4.70 -0.31
N ILE A 21 8.86 4.17 -0.23
CA ILE A 21 8.53 2.97 0.56
C ILE A 21 9.30 1.75 0.07
N ALA A 22 9.40 1.55 -1.26
CA ALA A 22 10.12 0.41 -1.81
C ALA A 22 11.63 0.47 -1.53
N THR A 23 12.23 1.67 -1.61
CA THR A 23 13.64 1.92 -1.26
C THR A 23 13.89 1.69 0.23
N ALA A 24 13.07 2.27 1.10
CA ALA A 24 13.18 2.06 2.54
C ALA A 24 13.03 0.58 2.92
N GLY A 25 12.08 -0.13 2.30
CA GLY A 25 11.90 -1.56 2.53
C GLY A 25 13.11 -2.40 2.12
N LEU A 26 13.84 -2.01 1.07
CA LEU A 26 15.10 -2.66 0.67
C LEU A 26 16.19 -2.42 1.73
N GLU A 27 16.34 -1.18 2.20
CA GLU A 27 17.35 -0.80 3.20
C GLU A 27 17.10 -1.50 4.54
N MET A 28 15.86 -1.46 5.04
CA MET A 28 15.45 -2.10 6.29
C MET A 28 15.63 -3.62 6.28
N ALA A 29 15.48 -4.27 5.11
CA ALA A 29 15.54 -5.72 5.01
C ALA A 29 16.96 -6.29 5.03
N GLY A 30 18.00 -5.46 4.86
CA GLY A 30 19.42 -5.87 4.90
C GLY A 30 19.78 -7.02 3.93
N GLY A 31 18.99 -7.23 2.87
CA GLY A 31 19.07 -8.42 2.01
C GLY A 31 18.09 -8.40 0.83
N PRO A 32 17.92 -9.49 0.05
CA PRO A 32 17.19 -9.50 -1.23
C PRO A 32 15.65 -9.40 -1.09
N ARG A 33 15.13 -9.17 0.12
CA ARG A 33 13.69 -9.06 0.42
C ARG A 33 13.18 -7.69 0.00
N ARG A 34 12.79 -7.58 -1.27
CA ARG A 34 12.35 -6.33 -1.89
C ARG A 34 10.83 -6.17 -1.83
N LEU A 35 10.37 -4.94 -1.67
CA LEU A 35 8.99 -4.57 -1.96
C LEU A 35 8.88 -4.26 -3.46
N ALA A 36 7.90 -4.86 -4.14
CA ALA A 36 7.59 -4.53 -5.53
C ALA A 36 6.72 -3.28 -5.59
N ARG A 37 7.11 -2.28 -6.39
CA ARG A 37 6.23 -1.15 -6.72
C ARG A 37 5.36 -1.53 -7.92
N LEU A 38 4.04 -1.49 -7.75
CA LEU A 38 3.09 -1.99 -8.74
C LEU A 38 1.97 -0.99 -9.00
N ALA A 39 1.65 -0.77 -10.27
CA ALA A 39 0.57 0.13 -10.68
C ALA A 39 -0.43 -0.61 -11.58
N ILE A 40 -1.72 -0.38 -11.33
CA ILE A 40 -2.80 -0.76 -12.25
C ILE A 40 -3.35 0.54 -12.83
N CYS A 41 -2.97 0.83 -14.07
CA CYS A 41 -3.34 2.09 -14.73
C CYS A 41 -4.57 1.93 -15.64
N SER A 42 -5.09 0.71 -15.81
CA SER A 42 -6.20 0.44 -16.72
C SER A 42 -7.10 -0.68 -16.18
N PRO A 43 -8.43 -0.58 -16.40
CA PRO A 43 -9.14 0.62 -16.86
C PRO A 43 -9.07 1.76 -15.82
N GLU A 44 -9.28 3.01 -16.23
CA GLU A 44 -9.60 4.07 -15.26
C GLU A 44 -11.02 3.79 -14.71
N PRO A 45 -11.25 3.92 -13.40
CA PRO A 45 -12.56 3.63 -12.83
C PRO A 45 -13.55 4.74 -13.24
N GLY A 46 -14.47 4.42 -14.14
CA GLY A 46 -15.60 5.29 -14.49
C GLY A 46 -16.96 4.62 -14.33
N LYS A 47 -17.00 3.28 -14.34
CA LYS A 47 -18.20 2.47 -14.14
C LYS A 47 -17.88 1.29 -13.22
N MET A 48 -18.92 0.71 -12.62
CA MET A 48 -18.80 -0.46 -11.75
C MET A 48 -18.05 -1.63 -12.39
N ARG A 49 -18.21 -1.86 -13.70
CA ARG A 49 -17.46 -2.89 -14.44
C ARG A 49 -15.94 -2.63 -14.40
N ASP A 50 -15.52 -1.39 -14.54
CA ASP A 50 -14.11 -1.00 -14.55
C ASP A 50 -13.50 -1.26 -13.17
N GLU A 51 -14.22 -0.90 -12.10
CA GLU A 51 -13.79 -1.19 -10.72
C GLU A 51 -13.64 -2.68 -10.44
N ILE A 52 -14.57 -3.51 -10.93
CA ILE A 52 -14.47 -4.98 -10.82
C ILE A 52 -13.22 -5.49 -11.52
N MET A 53 -12.99 -5.06 -12.76
CA MET A 53 -11.81 -5.47 -13.54
C MET A 53 -10.50 -5.04 -12.88
N ARG A 54 -10.45 -3.83 -12.31
CA ARG A 54 -9.29 -3.35 -11.54
C ARG A 54 -9.06 -4.19 -10.28
N ALA A 55 -10.13 -4.52 -9.55
CA ALA A 55 -10.04 -5.36 -8.36
C ALA A 55 -9.59 -6.78 -8.68
N GLU A 56 -10.04 -7.36 -9.80
CA GLU A 56 -9.55 -8.64 -10.32
C GLU A 56 -8.06 -8.57 -10.66
N ARG A 57 -7.64 -7.55 -11.42
CA ARG A 57 -6.20 -7.33 -11.71
C ARG A 57 -5.37 -7.14 -10.44
N THR A 58 -5.90 -6.44 -9.45
CA THR A 58 -5.25 -6.27 -8.14
C THR A 58 -5.07 -7.61 -7.45
N ARG A 59 -6.11 -8.45 -7.47
CA ARG A 59 -6.08 -9.80 -6.92
C ARG A 59 -5.03 -10.64 -7.60
N ASP A 60 -5.08 -10.74 -8.92
CA ASP A 60 -4.19 -11.60 -9.71
C ASP A 60 -2.75 -11.19 -9.48
N ARG A 61 -2.48 -9.89 -9.48
CA ARG A 61 -1.13 -9.37 -9.24
C ARG A 61 -0.62 -9.67 -7.84
N ILE A 62 -1.48 -9.59 -6.82
CA ILE A 62 -1.08 -9.95 -5.46
C ILE A 62 -0.81 -11.45 -5.34
N ASP A 63 -1.63 -12.27 -5.98
CA ASP A 63 -1.53 -13.72 -5.91
C ASP A 63 -0.29 -14.23 -6.67
N ASP A 64 0.04 -13.65 -7.84
CA ASP A 64 1.28 -13.90 -8.58
C ASP A 64 2.54 -13.68 -7.72
N MET A 65 2.52 -12.70 -6.83
CA MET A 65 3.68 -12.39 -5.99
C MET A 65 3.89 -13.38 -4.85
N ARG A 66 2.86 -14.13 -4.43
CA ARG A 66 2.98 -15.08 -3.31
C ARG A 66 3.99 -16.21 -3.59
N GLY A 67 4.35 -16.44 -4.86
CA GLY A 67 5.41 -17.37 -5.28
C GLY A 67 6.72 -16.71 -5.72
N SER A 68 6.87 -15.39 -5.56
CA SER A 68 8.04 -14.64 -6.03
C SER A 68 9.10 -14.45 -4.94
N SER A 69 10.26 -13.90 -5.30
CA SER A 69 11.32 -13.53 -4.35
C SER A 69 11.03 -12.24 -3.56
N PHE A 70 9.93 -11.54 -3.86
CA PHE A 70 9.56 -10.29 -3.19
C PHE A 70 8.96 -10.57 -1.80
N SER A 71 9.28 -9.71 -0.84
CA SER A 71 8.72 -9.77 0.52
C SER A 71 7.33 -9.13 0.63
N GLY A 72 6.95 -8.36 -0.40
CA GLY A 72 5.72 -7.58 -0.43
C GLY A 72 5.57 -6.68 -1.65
N ALA A 73 4.52 -5.86 -1.64
CA ALA A 73 4.31 -4.84 -2.65
C ALA A 73 3.61 -3.59 -2.16
N VAL A 74 3.84 -2.53 -2.91
CA VAL A 74 3.16 -1.24 -2.83
C VAL A 74 2.35 -1.04 -4.10
N MET A 75 1.03 -1.11 -3.99
CA MET A 75 0.07 -0.81 -5.04
C MET A 75 -0.14 0.70 -5.10
N VAL A 76 0.52 1.39 -6.04
CA VAL A 76 0.65 2.86 -6.02
C VAL A 76 -0.60 3.61 -6.49
N HIS A 77 -1.54 2.93 -7.15
CA HIS A 77 -2.74 3.58 -7.70
C HIS A 77 -3.99 2.79 -7.32
N VAL A 78 -4.35 2.81 -6.04
CA VAL A 78 -5.66 2.30 -5.59
C VAL A 78 -6.68 3.41 -5.86
N MET A 79 -7.56 3.18 -6.83
CA MET A 79 -8.47 4.21 -7.34
C MET A 79 -9.94 3.93 -7.03
N CYS A 80 -10.28 2.74 -6.53
CA CYS A 80 -11.64 2.43 -6.08
C CYS A 80 -11.66 1.52 -4.85
N GLU A 81 -12.78 1.54 -4.14
CA GLU A 81 -12.98 0.74 -2.93
C GLU A 81 -12.91 -0.78 -3.20
N ALA A 82 -13.23 -1.23 -4.42
CA ALA A 82 -13.10 -2.63 -4.79
C ALA A 82 -11.65 -3.13 -4.74
N GLU A 83 -10.68 -2.32 -5.20
CA GLU A 83 -9.24 -2.61 -5.07
C GLU A 83 -8.81 -2.61 -3.59
N ALA A 84 -9.26 -1.59 -2.84
CA ALA A 84 -8.93 -1.46 -1.43
C ALA A 84 -9.40 -2.67 -0.61
N LYS A 85 -10.61 -3.16 -0.86
CA LYS A 85 -11.16 -4.38 -0.27
C LYS A 85 -10.32 -5.60 -0.59
N VAL A 86 -9.83 -5.74 -1.83
CA VAL A 86 -8.96 -6.86 -2.23
C VAL A 86 -7.64 -6.85 -1.45
N ILE A 87 -7.03 -5.68 -1.27
CA ILE A 87 -5.79 -5.51 -0.50
C ILE A 87 -6.02 -5.85 0.98
N ARG A 88 -7.05 -5.27 1.60
CA ARG A 88 -7.40 -5.51 3.02
C ARG A 88 -7.73 -6.99 3.29
N ALA A 89 -8.50 -7.64 2.41
CA ALA A 89 -8.83 -9.06 2.53
C ALA A 89 -7.60 -9.99 2.50
N ARG A 90 -6.46 -9.51 1.95
CA ARG A 90 -5.19 -10.24 1.94
C ARG A 90 -4.23 -9.82 3.06
N GLY A 91 -4.74 -9.06 4.03
CA GLY A 91 -3.98 -8.57 5.18
C GLY A 91 -3.08 -7.37 4.87
N GLY A 92 -3.33 -6.68 3.74
CA GLY A 92 -2.68 -5.42 3.43
C GLY A 92 -3.36 -4.22 4.08
N GLU A 93 -2.69 -3.08 4.05
CA GLU A 93 -3.16 -1.82 4.61
C GLU A 93 -3.32 -0.77 3.51
N ILE A 94 -4.31 0.11 3.67
CA ILE A 94 -4.49 1.27 2.79
C ILE A 94 -3.86 2.48 3.46
N TRP A 95 -3.00 3.16 2.72
CA TRP A 95 -2.34 4.39 3.14
C TRP A 95 -2.85 5.53 2.26
N HIS A 96 -3.37 6.56 2.90
CA HIS A 96 -3.89 7.75 2.23
C HIS A 96 -2.82 8.82 2.19
N VAL A 97 -2.40 9.16 0.97
CA VAL A 97 -1.32 10.10 0.73
C VAL A 97 -1.84 11.53 0.91
N GLU A 98 -1.09 12.36 1.62
CA GLU A 98 -1.39 13.76 1.84
C GLU A 98 -1.68 14.50 0.52
N GLY A 99 -2.70 15.35 0.56
CA GLY A 99 -3.22 16.08 -0.58
C GLY A 99 -4.73 15.94 -0.67
N MET A 100 -5.26 15.97 -1.90
CA MET A 100 -6.69 15.79 -2.14
C MET A 100 -7.11 14.37 -1.73
N PRO A 101 -8.06 14.19 -0.80
CA PRO A 101 -8.58 12.87 -0.47
C PRO A 101 -9.16 12.17 -1.70
N SER A 102 -9.18 10.83 -1.68
CA SER A 102 -9.89 10.10 -2.73
C SER A 102 -11.39 10.18 -2.50
N ASP A 103 -12.15 10.52 -3.53
CA ASP A 103 -13.62 10.45 -3.51
C ASP A 103 -14.15 9.01 -3.61
N SER A 104 -13.29 8.06 -4.00
CA SER A 104 -13.67 6.68 -4.35
C SER A 104 -13.10 5.60 -3.42
N VAL A 105 -12.11 5.96 -2.59
CA VAL A 105 -11.51 5.05 -1.59
C VAL A 105 -11.74 5.65 -0.22
N VAL A 106 -12.56 4.99 0.59
CA VAL A 106 -12.95 5.50 1.90
C VAL A 106 -11.79 5.32 2.88
N ILE A 107 -11.55 6.33 3.71
CA ILE A 107 -10.63 6.24 4.86
C ILE A 107 -11.35 5.48 5.97
N HIS A 108 -10.84 4.29 6.31
CA HIS A 108 -11.33 3.50 7.43
C HIS A 108 -10.49 3.75 8.68
N TRP A 109 -11.07 3.47 9.86
CA TRP A 109 -10.32 3.51 11.10
C TRP A 109 -9.15 2.51 11.06
N GLY A 110 -7.94 3.01 11.35
CA GLY A 110 -6.71 2.22 11.28
C GLY A 110 -5.99 2.25 9.93
N ASP A 111 -6.58 2.85 8.89
CA ASP A 111 -5.82 3.22 7.69
C ASP A 111 -4.77 4.28 8.07
N ARG A 112 -3.59 4.21 7.46
CA ARG A 112 -2.52 5.21 7.71
C ARG A 112 -2.73 6.45 6.86
N LEU A 113 -2.40 7.61 7.42
CA LEU A 113 -2.24 8.85 6.68
C LEU A 113 -0.75 9.09 6.51
N VAL A 114 -0.27 9.26 5.28
CA VAL A 114 1.16 9.38 4.99
C VAL A 114 1.48 10.62 4.17
N THR A 115 2.65 11.21 4.41
CA THR A 115 3.17 12.38 3.67
C THR A 115 4.58 12.08 3.17
N ASP A 116 5.01 12.80 2.13
CA ASP A 116 6.39 12.83 1.64
C ASP A 116 7.25 13.86 2.39
N THR A 117 6.68 14.51 3.41
CA THR A 117 7.41 15.40 4.30
C THR A 117 8.21 14.58 5.31
N GLU A 118 9.54 14.74 5.31
CA GLU A 118 10.44 14.09 6.26
C GLU A 118 10.06 14.46 7.71
N GLY A 119 9.98 13.45 8.59
CA GLY A 119 9.52 13.60 9.98
C GLY A 119 8.00 13.78 10.12
N GLY A 120 7.23 13.62 9.04
CA GLY A 120 5.79 13.70 9.04
C GLY A 120 5.24 15.12 9.14
N SER A 121 3.90 15.22 9.23
CA SER A 121 3.20 16.49 9.37
C SER A 121 1.85 16.28 10.05
N ARG A 122 1.65 16.88 11.23
CA ARG A 122 0.41 16.78 12.02
C ARG A 122 0.00 15.33 12.31
N HIS A 123 -0.97 14.81 11.55
CA HIS A 123 -1.50 13.44 11.66
C HIS A 123 -0.97 12.50 10.57
N TYR A 124 -0.15 13.03 9.65
CA TYR A 124 0.49 12.26 8.60
C TYR A 124 1.87 11.80 9.10
N LEU A 125 2.11 10.50 8.97
CA LEU A 125 3.44 9.93 9.20
C LEU A 125 4.30 10.09 7.96
N ASP A 126 5.61 10.20 8.14
CA ASP A 126 6.53 9.94 7.04
C ASP A 126 6.38 8.48 6.56
N ALA A 127 6.66 8.26 5.27
CA ALA A 127 6.57 6.97 4.61
C ALA A 127 7.46 5.90 5.27
N VAL A 128 8.67 6.28 5.71
CA VAL A 128 9.64 5.37 6.33
C VAL A 128 9.23 5.04 7.76
N GLU A 129 8.76 6.03 8.50
CA GLU A 129 8.19 5.85 9.85
C GLU A 129 6.97 4.92 9.80
N ALA A 130 6.03 5.18 8.91
CA ALA A 130 4.84 4.35 8.70
C ALA A 130 5.20 2.89 8.35
N LEU A 131 6.23 2.69 7.52
CA LEU A 131 6.71 1.35 7.16
C LEU A 131 7.36 0.65 8.36
N SER A 132 8.14 1.39 9.15
CA SER A 132 8.79 0.89 10.37
C SER A 132 7.78 0.45 11.41
N GLU A 133 6.74 1.25 11.66
CA GLU A 133 5.63 0.88 12.53
C GLU A 133 4.91 -0.37 12.04
N MET A 134 4.65 -0.48 10.73
CA MET A 134 4.02 -1.66 10.13
C MET A 134 4.83 -2.93 10.38
N ALA A 135 6.15 -2.85 10.15
CA ALA A 135 7.05 -3.97 10.31
C ALA A 135 7.14 -4.43 11.77
N MET A 136 7.21 -3.48 12.70
CA MET A 136 7.22 -3.75 14.14
C MET A 136 5.90 -4.36 14.61
N ALA A 137 4.76 -3.79 14.23
CA ALA A 137 3.44 -4.33 14.57
C ALA A 137 3.24 -5.75 14.01
N ALA A 138 3.73 -6.02 12.79
CA ALA A 138 3.69 -7.35 12.20
C ALA A 138 4.57 -8.36 12.95
N LYS A 139 5.73 -7.93 13.46
CA LYS A 139 6.61 -8.75 14.30
C LYS A 139 5.94 -9.12 15.62
N THR A 140 5.41 -8.14 16.34
CA THR A 140 4.70 -8.36 17.62
C THR A 140 3.51 -9.31 17.45
N LYS A 141 2.71 -9.15 16.39
CA LYS A 141 1.58 -10.05 16.09
C LYS A 141 2.01 -11.49 15.83
N ARG A 142 3.21 -11.72 15.27
CA ARG A 142 3.73 -13.08 15.04
C ARG A 142 4.20 -13.72 16.34
N GLU A 143 4.90 -12.96 17.18
CA GLU A 143 5.38 -13.43 18.48
C GLU A 143 4.21 -13.82 19.40
N ALA A 144 3.15 -13.00 19.44
CA ALA A 144 1.93 -13.28 20.21
C ALA A 144 1.11 -14.50 19.72
N ARG A 145 1.33 -14.98 18.49
CA ARG A 145 0.67 -16.19 17.96
C ARG A 145 1.50 -17.46 18.15
N ALA A 146 2.77 -17.32 18.50
CA ALA A 146 3.70 -18.42 18.74
C ALA A 146 3.81 -18.77 20.23
N SER A 147 3.15 -17.99 21.10
CA SER A 147 3.01 -18.20 22.54
C SER A 147 1.63 -18.79 22.85
#